data_AF-A0A7Y6IV46-F1
#
_entry.id   AF-A0A7Y6IV46-F1
#
_cell.length_a   1.000
_cell.length_b   1.000
_cell.length_c   1.000
_cell.angle_alpha   90.00
_cell.angle_beta   90.00
_cell.angle_gamma   90.00
#
_symmetry.space_group_name_H-M   'P 1'
#
loop_
_entity.id
_entity.type
_entity.pdbx_description
1 polymer ?
#
loop_
_entity_poly.entity_id
_entity_poly.type
_entity_poly.pdbx_seq_one_letter_code
_entity_poly.pdbx_strand_id
1 'polypeptide(L)'
;MVRVKVRGHWRRLGDGRSVWVRPHVRRAVATGGGLGLIAIIVVVVAVAFLSGLGTPDDPLTSPSPEPPQAAAAGPGTAPPLTGPRAALADTLRRAREGKSFTVEEAGRRAGVAAPDLTGFERGLSLPTTQELDVLARVYGLSRGDWENLVILRSQLG
;
A
#
# COMPACT_ATOMS: atom_id res chain seq x y z
N MET A 1 -31.33 10.88 -16.85
CA MET A 1 -30.96 9.86 -15.84
C MET A 1 -31.55 8.53 -16.27
N VAL A 2 -30.74 7.54 -16.63
CA VAL A 2 -31.24 6.23 -17.11
C VAL A 2 -31.08 5.20 -16.00
N ARG A 3 -32.19 4.60 -15.56
CA ARG A 3 -32.17 3.49 -14.60
C ARG A 3 -32.18 2.17 -15.38
N VAL A 4 -31.05 1.49 -15.43
CA VAL A 4 -30.98 0.15 -16.03
C VAL A 4 -31.37 -0.87 -14.96
N LYS A 5 -32.55 -1.49 -15.15
CA LYS A 5 -33.04 -2.55 -14.26
C LYS A 5 -32.52 -3.89 -14.75
N VAL A 6 -31.51 -4.42 -14.06
CA VAL A 6 -30.98 -5.77 -14.34
C VAL A 6 -31.94 -6.79 -13.74
N ARG A 7 -32.46 -7.71 -14.58
CA ARG A 7 -33.30 -8.82 -14.12
C ARG A 7 -32.45 -9.83 -13.33
N GLY A 8 -33.01 -10.36 -12.24
CA GLY A 8 -32.40 -11.48 -11.52
C GLY A 8 -32.24 -12.68 -12.45
N HIS A 9 -31.19 -13.46 -12.24
CA HIS A 9 -30.92 -14.66 -13.03
C HIS A 9 -30.37 -15.77 -12.13
N TRP A 10 -30.49 -17.00 -12.62
CA TRP A 10 -29.91 -18.17 -11.97
C TRP A 10 -28.44 -18.29 -12.32
N ARG A 11 -27.60 -18.52 -11.32
CA ARG A 11 -26.17 -18.79 -11.50
C ARG A 11 -25.86 -20.19 -10.99
N ARG A 12 -25.24 -21.02 -11.84
CA ARG A 12 -24.67 -22.30 -11.42
C ARG A 12 -23.32 -22.07 -10.76
N LEU A 13 -23.10 -22.73 -9.62
CA LEU A 13 -21.84 -22.79 -8.91
C LEU A 13 -21.05 -24.02 -9.37
N GLY A 14 -19.74 -24.03 -9.10
CA GLY A 14 -18.83 -25.11 -9.52
C GLY A 14 -19.15 -26.48 -8.90
N ASP A 15 -19.94 -26.50 -7.83
CA ASP A 15 -20.43 -27.72 -7.16
C ASP A 15 -21.78 -28.23 -7.74
N GLY A 16 -22.25 -27.66 -8.85
CA GLY A 16 -23.50 -28.04 -9.51
C GLY A 16 -24.76 -27.44 -8.90
N ARG A 17 -24.68 -26.75 -7.75
CA ARG A 17 -25.83 -26.05 -7.15
C ARG A 17 -26.19 -24.80 -7.94
N SER A 18 -27.48 -24.48 -7.98
CA SER A 18 -27.99 -23.26 -8.63
C SER A 18 -28.47 -22.27 -7.57
N VAL A 19 -27.96 -21.04 -7.61
CA VAL A 19 -28.37 -19.97 -6.68
C VAL A 19 -29.07 -18.87 -7.45
N TRP A 20 -30.20 -18.42 -6.90
CA TRP A 20 -30.91 -17.26 -7.40
C TRP A 20 -30.18 -15.97 -7.01
N VAL A 21 -29.68 -15.23 -8.01
CA VAL A 21 -29.05 -13.94 -7.76
C VAL A 21 -30.15 -12.87 -7.74
N ARG A 22 -30.40 -12.30 -6.54
CA ARG A 22 -31.37 -11.23 -6.38
C ARG A 22 -31.03 -10.03 -7.27
N PRO A 23 -32.04 -9.39 -7.88
CA PRO A 23 -31.82 -8.17 -8.65
C PRO A 23 -31.28 -7.06 -7.74
N HIS A 24 -30.24 -6.37 -8.18
CA HIS A 24 -29.70 -5.20 -7.51
C HIS A 24 -29.72 -4.01 -8.47
N VAL A 25 -29.94 -2.82 -7.92
CA VAL A 25 -29.94 -1.57 -8.68
C VAL A 25 -28.55 -0.98 -8.61
N ARG A 26 -27.78 -1.05 -9.70
CA ARG A 26 -26.54 -0.28 -9.80
C ARG A 26 -26.91 1.19 -10.01
N ARG A 27 -26.57 2.04 -9.04
CA ARG A 27 -26.52 3.49 -9.29
C ARG A 27 -25.34 3.74 -10.22
N ALA A 28 -25.61 3.90 -11.50
CA ALA A 28 -24.65 4.49 -12.42
C ALA A 28 -24.46 5.95 -11.96
N VAL A 29 -23.35 6.22 -11.28
CA VAL A 29 -22.90 7.59 -11.04
C VAL A 29 -22.59 8.14 -12.43
N ALA A 30 -23.36 9.15 -12.84
CA ALA A 30 -23.14 9.82 -14.10
C ALA A 30 -21.73 10.42 -14.06
N THR A 31 -20.83 9.84 -14.85
CA THR A 31 -19.54 10.43 -15.19
C THR A 31 -19.84 11.66 -16.05
N GLY A 32 -20.12 12.77 -15.40
CA GLY A 32 -20.50 14.02 -16.06
C GLY A 32 -20.11 15.20 -15.20
N GLY A 33 -19.05 15.91 -15.62
CA GLY A 33 -18.77 17.28 -15.23
C GLY A 33 -18.07 17.46 -13.90
N GLY A 34 -16.80 17.85 -13.94
CA GLY A 34 -16.06 18.25 -12.74
C GLY A 34 -14.65 18.73 -13.00
N LEU A 35 -14.43 19.48 -14.09
CA LEU A 35 -13.22 20.27 -14.38
C LEU A 35 -12.98 21.40 -13.34
N GLY A 36 -13.20 21.15 -12.06
CA GLY A 36 -13.14 22.15 -10.98
C GLY A 36 -12.04 21.93 -9.95
N LEU A 37 -11.37 20.76 -9.94
CA LEU A 37 -10.33 20.44 -8.94
C LEU A 37 -8.90 20.47 -9.49
N ILE A 38 -8.70 20.75 -10.78
CA ILE A 38 -7.36 20.87 -11.37
C ILE A 38 -6.77 22.28 -11.15
N ALA A 39 -7.61 23.30 -10.89
CA ALA A 39 -7.15 24.68 -10.73
C ALA A 39 -6.46 24.98 -9.38
N ILE A 40 -6.64 24.17 -8.33
CA ILE A 40 -6.08 24.46 -7.00
C ILE A 40 -4.66 23.91 -6.83
N ILE A 41 -4.30 22.82 -7.51
CA ILE A 41 -2.98 22.18 -7.34
C ILE A 41 -1.86 23.00 -8.00
N VAL A 42 -2.16 23.73 -9.08
CA VAL A 42 -1.15 24.55 -9.79
C VAL A 42 -0.72 25.77 -8.98
N VAL A 43 -1.59 26.32 -8.12
CA VAL A 43 -1.26 27.52 -7.33
C VAL A 43 -0.37 27.20 -6.12
N VAL A 44 -0.49 26.01 -5.52
CA VAL A 44 0.33 25.62 -4.35
C VAL A 44 1.78 25.33 -4.74
N VAL A 45 2.03 24.83 -5.95
CA VAL A 45 3.40 24.56 -6.45
C VAL A 45 4.13 25.84 -6.83
N ALA A 46 3.42 26.90 -7.26
CA ALA A 46 4.02 28.16 -7.66
C ALA A 46 4.47 29.06 -6.48
N VAL A 47 3.78 28.99 -5.34
CA VAL A 47 4.11 29.84 -4.17
C VAL A 47 5.32 29.29 -3.38
N ALA A 48 5.58 27.99 -3.42
CA ALA A 48 6.73 27.39 -2.73
C ALA A 48 8.08 27.65 -3.41
N PHE A 49 8.08 28.10 -4.68
CA PHE A 49 9.31 28.25 -5.46
C PHE A 49 9.86 29.69 -5.51
N LEU A 50 9.12 30.69 -5.01
CA LEU A 50 9.48 32.10 -5.18
C LEU A 50 9.91 32.85 -3.91
N SER A 51 10.00 32.18 -2.76
CA SER A 51 10.40 32.82 -1.51
C SER A 51 11.64 32.15 -0.92
N GLY A 52 12.81 32.77 -1.13
CA GLY A 52 13.88 32.70 -0.13
C GLY A 52 15.22 32.16 -0.61
N LEU A 53 15.91 32.97 -1.40
CA LEU A 53 17.37 33.04 -1.42
C LEU A 53 17.89 33.65 -0.10
N GLY A 54 18.99 33.10 0.43
CA GLY A 54 19.89 33.70 1.44
C GLY A 54 19.66 33.18 2.87
N THR A 55 20.67 32.78 3.65
CA THR A 55 22.06 33.26 3.76
C THR A 55 23.04 32.16 4.28
N PRO A 56 24.36 32.41 4.23
CA PRO A 56 25.41 31.39 4.38
C PRO A 56 25.92 31.23 5.82
N ASP A 57 26.71 30.17 6.00
CA ASP A 57 27.69 29.89 7.07
C ASP A 57 27.18 29.86 8.53
N ASP A 58 27.01 28.65 9.04
CA ASP A 58 27.35 28.35 10.43
C ASP A 58 28.40 27.22 10.47
N PRO A 59 29.64 27.51 10.89
CA PRO A 59 30.70 26.52 11.03
C PRO A 59 30.59 25.79 12.38
N LEU A 60 31.01 24.52 12.40
CA LEU A 60 31.31 23.72 13.59
C LEU A 60 30.10 23.19 14.40
N THR A 61 29.24 22.38 13.79
CA THR A 61 28.62 21.27 14.54
C THR A 61 29.49 20.04 14.35
N SER A 62 30.17 19.65 15.43
CA SER A 62 30.99 18.45 15.53
C SER A 62 30.27 17.24 14.92
N PRO A 63 30.95 16.38 14.13
CA PRO A 63 30.42 15.05 13.88
C PRO A 63 30.32 14.36 15.23
N SER A 64 29.11 14.31 15.79
CA SER A 64 28.78 13.38 16.85
C SER A 64 29.28 12.02 16.38
N PRO A 65 30.15 11.33 17.14
CA PRO A 65 30.69 10.06 16.73
C PRO A 65 29.52 9.14 16.40
N GLU A 66 29.40 8.87 15.12
CA GLU A 66 28.56 7.84 14.56
C GLU A 66 28.81 6.60 15.43
N PRO A 67 27.80 6.05 16.14
CA PRO A 67 27.98 4.75 16.75
C PRO A 67 28.44 3.85 15.61
N PRO A 68 29.52 3.08 15.80
CA PRO A 68 30.13 2.32 14.73
C PRO A 68 29.02 1.56 14.03
N GLN A 69 28.72 1.99 12.79
CA GLN A 69 28.05 1.15 11.83
C GLN A 69 28.98 -0.03 11.68
N ALA A 70 28.74 -1.03 12.54
CA ALA A 70 29.45 -2.27 12.55
C ALA A 70 29.34 -2.80 11.13
N ALA A 71 30.47 -2.70 10.44
CA ALA A 71 30.74 -3.46 9.25
C ALA A 71 30.26 -4.90 9.47
N ALA A 72 29.75 -5.47 8.38
CA ALA A 72 29.53 -6.91 8.22
C ALA A 72 28.33 -7.50 8.99
N ALA A 73 27.12 -7.20 8.53
CA ALA A 73 26.33 -8.35 8.10
C ALA A 73 26.93 -8.77 6.75
N GLY A 74 27.70 -9.86 6.71
CA GLY A 74 28.05 -10.48 5.43
C GLY A 74 26.77 -10.81 4.63
N PRO A 75 26.87 -11.36 3.42
CA PRO A 75 25.75 -12.08 2.81
C PRO A 75 25.49 -13.35 3.64
N GLY A 76 25.05 -13.17 4.88
CA GLY A 76 24.30 -14.15 5.61
C GLY A 76 23.02 -14.29 4.81
N THR A 77 23.02 -15.29 3.95
CA THR A 77 21.83 -15.96 3.44
C THR A 77 20.94 -16.24 4.63
N ALA A 78 20.15 -15.24 5.05
CA ALA A 78 18.97 -15.47 5.84
C ALA A 78 18.25 -16.59 5.08
N PRO A 79 18.03 -17.75 5.74
CA PRO A 79 17.48 -18.91 5.06
C PRO A 79 16.26 -18.43 4.29
N PRO A 80 16.11 -18.78 3.00
CA PRO A 80 14.96 -18.35 2.22
C PRO A 80 13.75 -18.74 3.05
N LEU A 81 13.06 -17.72 3.57
CA LEU A 81 11.87 -17.96 4.33
C LEU A 81 11.00 -18.74 3.35
N THR A 82 10.62 -19.95 3.73
CA THR A 82 9.82 -20.83 2.88
C THR A 82 8.48 -20.97 3.56
N GLY A 83 7.40 -20.78 2.80
CA GLY A 83 6.03 -20.88 3.32
C GLY A 83 5.28 -19.54 3.38
N PRO A 84 4.11 -19.52 4.05
CA PRO A 84 3.12 -18.44 3.91
C PRO A 84 3.64 -17.08 4.39
N ARG A 85 4.49 -17.08 5.42
CA ARG A 85 5.09 -15.87 6.01
C ARG A 85 6.03 -15.18 5.03
N ALA A 86 6.84 -15.97 4.34
CA ALA A 86 7.74 -15.47 3.31
C ALA A 86 6.97 -14.90 2.13
N ALA A 87 5.96 -15.64 1.67
CA ALA A 87 5.10 -15.20 0.58
C ALA A 87 4.41 -13.87 0.91
N LEU A 88 3.89 -13.71 2.14
CA LEU A 88 3.30 -12.44 2.59
C LEU A 88 4.32 -11.30 2.55
N ALA A 89 5.48 -11.50 3.17
CA ALA A 89 6.56 -10.52 3.25
C ALA A 89 7.05 -10.09 1.85
N ASP A 90 7.29 -11.06 0.97
CA ASP A 90 7.72 -10.82 -0.40
C ASP A 90 6.66 -10.15 -1.26
N THR A 91 5.37 -10.48 -1.06
CA THR A 91 4.28 -9.80 -1.77
C THR A 91 4.17 -8.34 -1.35
N LEU A 92 4.28 -8.04 -0.05
CA LEU A 92 4.28 -6.65 0.44
C LEU A 92 5.47 -5.86 -0.10
N ARG A 93 6.67 -6.44 -0.06
CA ARG A 93 7.89 -5.82 -0.59
C ARG A 93 7.78 -5.51 -2.08
N ARG A 94 7.36 -6.51 -2.88
CA ARG A 94 7.18 -6.34 -4.34
C ARG A 94 6.10 -5.31 -4.67
N ALA A 95 5.02 -5.26 -3.89
CA ALA A 95 3.97 -4.27 -4.06
C ALA A 95 4.49 -2.84 -3.81
N ARG A 96 5.30 -2.64 -2.77
CA ARG A 96 5.96 -1.36 -2.48
C ARG A 96 6.93 -0.96 -3.59
N GLU A 97 7.80 -1.88 -4.00
CA GLU A 97 8.81 -1.66 -5.04
C GLU A 97 8.17 -1.36 -6.41
N GLY A 98 7.06 -2.02 -6.73
CA GLY A 98 6.27 -1.74 -7.94
C GLY A 98 5.64 -0.35 -7.97
N LYS A 99 5.58 0.35 -6.83
CA LYS A 99 5.19 1.77 -6.73
C LYS A 99 6.39 2.71 -6.57
N SER A 100 7.61 2.18 -6.57
CA SER A 100 8.85 2.92 -6.34
C SER A 100 8.83 3.71 -5.03
N PHE A 101 8.15 3.20 -4.00
CA PHE A 101 8.15 3.82 -2.68
C PHE A 101 9.32 3.32 -1.84
N THR A 102 9.95 4.25 -1.09
CA THR A 102 10.81 3.87 0.03
C THR A 102 9.95 3.33 1.17
N VAL A 103 10.58 2.64 2.14
CA VAL A 103 9.86 2.13 3.31
C VAL A 103 9.28 3.29 4.13
N GLU A 104 10.02 4.38 4.28
CA GLU A 104 9.59 5.58 5.00
C GLU A 104 8.39 6.23 4.33
N GLU A 105 8.43 6.36 3.00
CA GLU A 105 7.33 6.95 2.24
C GLU A 105 6.06 6.08 2.29
N ALA A 106 6.21 4.77 2.12
CA ALA A 106 5.12 3.82 2.24
C ALA A 106 4.51 3.84 3.65
N GLY A 107 5.34 3.85 4.69
CA GLY A 107 4.92 3.94 6.08
C GLY A 107 4.14 5.22 6.36
N ARG A 108 4.65 6.39 5.94
CA ARG A 108 3.96 7.68 6.08
C ARG A 108 2.59 7.67 5.41
N ARG A 109 2.48 7.16 4.17
CA ARG A 109 1.21 7.07 3.44
C ARG A 109 0.23 6.10 4.08
N ALA A 110 0.73 5.01 4.64
CA ALA A 110 -0.09 3.98 5.28
C ALA A 110 -0.40 4.27 6.75
N GLY A 111 0.21 5.29 7.36
CA GLY A 111 0.11 5.51 8.80
C GLY A 111 0.75 4.40 9.64
N VAL A 112 1.75 3.71 9.07
CA VAL A 112 2.50 2.61 9.72
C VAL A 112 3.93 3.09 9.95
N ALA A 113 4.51 2.81 11.12
CA ALA A 113 5.89 3.18 11.40
C ALA A 113 6.85 2.41 10.47
N ALA A 114 7.87 3.08 9.93
CA ALA A 114 8.90 2.46 9.09
C ALA A 114 9.53 1.17 9.68
N PRO A 115 9.84 1.07 11.00
CA PRO A 115 10.35 -0.17 11.58
C PRO A 115 9.32 -1.32 11.52
N ASP A 116 8.03 -1.04 11.74
CA ASP A 116 6.97 -2.05 11.66
C ASP A 116 6.80 -2.53 10.22
N LEU A 117 6.80 -1.62 9.24
CA LEU A 117 6.73 -1.98 7.84
C LEU A 117 7.94 -2.82 7.40
N THR A 118 9.13 -2.47 7.87
CA THR A 118 10.33 -3.30 7.65
C THR A 118 10.17 -4.68 8.30
N GLY A 119 9.58 -4.74 9.50
CA GLY A 119 9.23 -5.98 10.17
C GLY A 119 8.25 -6.83 9.36
N PHE A 120 7.23 -6.22 8.75
CA PHE A 120 6.27 -6.91 7.89
C PHE A 120 6.94 -7.47 6.63
N GLU A 121 7.76 -6.66 5.95
CA GLU A 121 8.48 -7.05 4.73
C GLU A 121 9.62 -8.04 4.94
N ARG A 122 10.07 -8.23 6.18
CA ARG A 122 11.03 -9.27 6.57
C ARG A 122 10.37 -10.49 7.19
N GLY A 123 9.05 -10.47 7.38
CA GLY A 123 8.36 -11.51 8.13
C GLY A 123 8.85 -11.61 9.57
N LEU A 124 9.21 -10.50 10.22
CA LEU A 124 9.52 -10.44 11.66
C LEU A 124 8.26 -10.14 12.47
N SER A 125 7.36 -9.33 11.93
CA SER A 125 6.07 -8.96 12.53
C SER A 125 4.91 -9.36 11.62
N LEU A 126 3.74 -9.65 12.21
CA LEU A 126 2.54 -9.98 11.45
C LEU A 126 1.62 -8.75 11.39
N PRO A 127 1.30 -8.21 10.21
CA PRO A 127 0.36 -7.10 10.08
C PRO A 127 -1.07 -7.54 10.43
N THR A 128 -1.85 -6.63 10.98
CA THR A 128 -3.29 -6.77 11.19
C THR A 128 -4.05 -6.70 9.86
N THR A 129 -5.30 -7.18 9.84
CA THR A 129 -6.16 -7.07 8.65
C THR A 129 -6.41 -5.61 8.26
N GLN A 130 -6.47 -4.70 9.24
CA GLN A 130 -6.63 -3.27 8.99
C GLN A 130 -5.38 -2.66 8.34
N GLU A 131 -4.18 -3.01 8.82
CA GLU A 131 -2.93 -2.57 8.19
C GLU A 131 -2.80 -3.13 6.77
N LEU A 132 -3.19 -4.39 6.53
CA LEU A 132 -3.22 -4.96 5.19
C LEU A 132 -4.19 -4.22 4.24
N ASP A 133 -5.36 -3.80 4.73
CA ASP A 133 -6.32 -2.98 3.95
C ASP A 133 -5.74 -1.61 3.59
N VAL A 134 -5.07 -0.95 4.55
CA VAL A 134 -4.44 0.34 4.29
C VAL A 134 -3.25 0.20 3.32
N LEU A 135 -2.35 -0.75 3.56
CA LEU A 135 -1.20 -1.02 2.69
C LEU A 135 -1.66 -1.39 1.27
N ALA A 136 -2.69 -2.24 1.13
CA ALA A 136 -3.23 -2.58 -0.18
C ALA A 136 -3.76 -1.35 -0.94
N ARG A 137 -4.42 -0.41 -0.26
CA ARG A 137 -4.86 0.85 -0.88
C ARG A 137 -3.68 1.74 -1.28
N VAL A 138 -2.68 1.90 -0.42
CA VAL A 138 -1.48 2.70 -0.72
C VAL A 138 -0.71 2.12 -1.89
N TYR A 139 -0.59 0.79 -1.94
CA TYR A 139 0.09 0.08 -3.01
C TYR A 139 -0.78 -0.10 -4.26
N GLY A 140 -2.05 0.32 -4.24
CA GLY A 140 -2.97 0.16 -5.35
C GLY A 140 -3.18 -1.30 -5.77
N LEU A 141 -3.17 -2.21 -4.79
CA LEU A 141 -3.41 -3.64 -5.00
C LEU A 141 -4.85 -3.90 -5.40
N SER A 142 -5.05 -4.90 -6.26
CA SER A 142 -6.40 -5.33 -6.61
C SER A 142 -7.07 -6.02 -5.42
N ARG A 143 -8.40 -6.18 -5.49
CA ARG A 143 -9.14 -6.95 -4.49
C ARG A 143 -8.62 -8.38 -4.36
N GLY A 144 -8.24 -9.03 -5.46
CA GLY A 144 -7.70 -10.39 -5.43
C GLY A 144 -6.35 -10.46 -4.73
N ASP A 145 -5.49 -9.47 -4.93
CA ASP A 145 -4.19 -9.38 -4.25
C ASP A 145 -4.36 -9.17 -2.74
N TRP A 146 -5.31 -8.31 -2.34
CA TRP A 146 -5.65 -8.13 -0.93
C TRP A 146 -6.22 -9.41 -0.30
N GLU A 147 -7.14 -10.11 -0.99
CA GLU A 147 -7.67 -11.39 -0.53
C GLU A 147 -6.55 -12.42 -0.36
N ASN A 148 -5.58 -12.47 -1.27
CA ASN A 148 -4.41 -13.32 -1.16
C ASN A 148 -3.55 -12.97 0.07
N LEU A 149 -3.31 -11.68 0.35
CA LEU A 149 -2.60 -11.25 1.56
C LEU A 149 -3.33 -11.69 2.84
N VAL A 150 -4.66 -11.57 2.88
CA VAL A 150 -5.47 -12.00 4.03
C VAL A 150 -5.40 -13.53 4.22
N ILE A 151 -5.45 -14.31 3.13
CA ILE A 151 -5.29 -15.77 3.19
C ILE A 151 -3.91 -16.12 3.74
N LEU A 152 -2.84 -15.52 3.21
CA LEU A 152 -1.47 -15.76 3.68
C LEU A 152 -1.31 -15.41 5.16
N ARG A 153 -1.89 -14.28 5.60
CA ARG A 153 -1.91 -13.91 7.02
C ARG A 153 -2.65 -14.94 7.88
N SER A 154 -3.82 -15.41 7.44
CA SER A 154 -4.65 -16.36 8.21
C SER A 154 -3.98 -17.72 8.45
N GLN A 155 -3.00 -18.07 7.61
CA GLN A 155 -2.20 -19.28 7.78
C GLN A 155 -1.13 -19.15 8.88
N LEU A 156 -0.95 -17.95 9.46
CA LEU A 156 0.12 -17.63 10.42
C LEU A 156 -0.36 -17.42 11.86
N GLY A 157 -1.68 -17.41 12.11
CA GLY A 157 -2.28 -17.22 13.44
C GLY A 157 -3.39 -16.19 13.47
#